data_AF-A0A8T5QTS7-F1
#
_entry.id   AF-A0A8T5QTS7-F1
#
_cell.length_a   1.000
_cell.length_b   1.000
_cell.length_c   1.000
_cell.angle_alpha   90.00
_cell.angle_beta   90.00
_cell.angle_gamma   90.00
#
_symmetry.space_group_name_H-M   'P 1'
#
loop_
_entity.id
_entity.type
_entity.pdbx_description
1 polymer ?
#
loop_
_entity_poly.entity_id
_entity_poly.type
_entity_poly.pdbx_seq_one_letter_code
_entity_poly.pdbx_strand_id
1 'polypeptide(L)'
;MGDEIAQIDLNKVLEFYSREDVQDAILSLAKNREVAVRFPNLSYGKRPDILQYRLDILELAKQGALTFDVSEERWRNPLHLTPGMRRTELDSLRQGWDLILDIDSNNLEISKLAADLVIKALDYYDVPVTVKFSGRAGFHIAVPYESFPDAIEGKETKLLFPEAARIVAAYLADMIKDQLSAAILQKYKIEQLQELSGKQFEELVEENKNTKEKRLNPFSLVDIDTILISSRHLFRSVYSINQKTGLVSVPVHKKKILQFDKKTAAMDCVVAGQIPFLDISNVESNQAKQLFVQAFDWAKQAKVKEEEQQELSKNEEVDVPAEAIDEKYFPPCIRHILDGLEDGRKRAIFILINFLVCCGWSYDQIEKRLLEWNDCNKEPLSQTILLSQLRYSRQKNKKVLPPNCDNKTYLLDIRACNPDAMCKRIKNPVNYVKIRLKQQLEVEKKQNSKRTLTEEQKQKMKETREKQKLFKEEMKKKRETEKEQA
;
A
#
# COMPACT_ATOMS: atom_id res chain seq x y z
N MET A 1 8.05 3.00 -16.88
CA MET A 1 8.06 4.13 -17.83
C MET A 1 8.78 5.27 -17.18
N GLY A 2 9.85 5.76 -17.80
CA GLY A 2 10.78 6.74 -17.21
C GLY A 2 10.08 8.04 -16.84
N ASP A 3 10.55 8.65 -15.74
CA ASP A 3 10.20 10.00 -15.32
C ASP A 3 10.83 11.03 -16.27
N GLU A 4 10.38 11.06 -17.53
CA GLU A 4 10.72 12.16 -18.44
C GLU A 4 9.96 13.41 -17.99
N ILE A 5 10.73 14.40 -17.54
CA ILE A 5 10.24 15.73 -17.19
C ILE A 5 9.91 16.44 -18.50
N ALA A 6 8.72 17.06 -18.59
CA ALA A 6 8.36 17.86 -19.74
C ALA A 6 9.38 18.99 -19.94
N GLN A 7 9.84 19.20 -21.17
CA GLN A 7 10.63 20.37 -21.52
C GLN A 7 9.71 21.59 -21.54
N ILE A 8 9.64 22.30 -20.41
CA ILE A 8 8.77 23.45 -20.21
C ILE A 8 9.56 24.73 -20.49
N ASP A 9 9.04 25.56 -21.38
CA ASP A 9 9.61 26.87 -21.72
C ASP A 9 9.43 27.85 -20.54
N LEU A 10 10.56 28.33 -19.99
CA LEU A 10 10.57 29.28 -18.88
C LEU A 10 9.79 30.56 -19.20
N ASN A 11 9.86 31.07 -20.43
CA ASN A 11 9.13 32.29 -20.79
C ASN A 11 7.62 32.10 -20.66
N LYS A 12 7.10 30.93 -21.08
CA LYS A 12 5.68 30.59 -20.92
C LYS A 12 5.27 30.46 -19.45
N VAL A 13 6.16 29.91 -18.62
CA VAL A 13 5.93 29.82 -17.17
C VAL A 13 5.85 31.20 -16.54
N LEU A 14 6.78 32.10 -16.88
CA LEU A 14 6.80 33.46 -16.36
C LEU A 14 5.60 34.27 -16.84
N GLU A 15 5.24 34.16 -18.12
CA GLU A 15 4.03 34.78 -18.68
C GLU A 15 2.79 34.29 -17.93
N PHE A 16 2.66 32.97 -17.73
CA PHE A 16 1.52 32.39 -17.03
C PHE A 16 1.43 32.85 -15.57
N TYR A 17 2.52 32.77 -14.81
CA TYR A 17 2.55 33.19 -13.41
C TYR A 17 2.61 34.71 -13.21
N SER A 18 2.77 35.51 -14.27
CA SER A 18 2.62 36.96 -14.20
C SER A 18 1.17 37.43 -14.16
N ARG A 19 0.21 36.55 -14.51
CA ARG A 19 -1.20 36.89 -14.56
C ARG A 19 -1.78 37.09 -13.15
N GLU A 20 -2.45 38.22 -12.94
CA GLU A 20 -3.03 38.55 -11.63
C GLU A 20 -4.12 37.56 -11.20
N ASP A 21 -4.93 37.07 -12.14
CA ASP A 21 -6.00 36.09 -11.88
C ASP A 21 -5.47 34.74 -11.33
N VAL A 22 -4.34 34.28 -11.88
CA VAL A 22 -3.61 33.09 -11.41
C VAL A 22 -2.99 33.35 -10.04
N GLN A 23 -2.31 34.49 -9.87
CA GLN A 23 -1.64 34.86 -8.62
C GLN A 23 -2.64 34.96 -7.46
N ASP A 24 -3.78 35.61 -7.68
CA ASP A 24 -4.82 35.78 -6.67
C ASP A 24 -5.40 34.45 -6.21
N ALA A 25 -5.68 33.54 -7.14
CA ALA A 25 -6.22 32.24 -6.79
C ALA A 25 -5.21 31.36 -6.00
N ILE A 26 -3.94 31.36 -6.41
CA ILE A 26 -2.87 30.66 -5.66
C ILE A 26 -2.72 31.26 -4.26
N LEU A 27 -2.62 32.59 -4.17
CA LEU A 27 -2.41 33.29 -2.91
C LEU A 27 -3.60 33.10 -1.95
N SER A 28 -4.83 33.16 -2.46
CA SER A 28 -6.04 32.91 -1.69
C SER A 28 -6.04 31.51 -1.09
N LEU A 29 -5.66 30.49 -1.87
CA LEU A 29 -5.58 29.11 -1.37
C LEU A 29 -4.42 28.92 -0.38
N ALA A 30 -3.29 29.60 -0.58
CA ALA A 30 -2.10 29.50 0.28
C ALA A 30 -2.27 30.15 1.66
N LYS A 31 -3.32 30.96 1.86
CA LYS A 31 -3.58 31.63 3.14
C LYS A 31 -3.65 30.62 4.29
N ASN A 32 -2.87 30.90 5.35
CA ASN A 32 -2.73 30.05 6.54
C ASN A 32 -2.25 28.63 6.23
N ARG A 33 -1.62 28.35 5.08
CA ARG A 33 -1.06 27.04 4.76
C ARG A 33 0.46 27.12 4.65
N GLU A 34 1.10 25.99 4.92
CA GLU A 34 2.49 25.81 4.54
C GLU A 34 2.56 25.67 3.02
N VAL A 35 3.46 26.41 2.39
CA VAL A 35 3.75 26.34 0.95
C VAL A 35 5.05 25.58 0.73
N ALA A 36 5.10 24.82 -0.36
CA ALA A 36 6.36 24.35 -0.92
C ALA A 36 6.35 24.52 -2.43
N VAL A 37 7.51 24.88 -2.98
CA VAL A 37 7.71 24.91 -4.43
C VAL A 37 8.48 23.70 -4.91
N ARG A 38 8.27 23.30 -6.16
CA ARG A 38 9.12 22.32 -6.86
C ARG A 38 9.73 22.90 -8.13
N PHE A 39 10.98 22.53 -8.36
CA PHE A 39 11.78 22.93 -9.51
C PHE A 39 11.75 21.85 -10.61
N PRO A 40 12.20 22.15 -11.85
CA PRO A 40 12.19 21.20 -12.97
C PRO A 40 12.91 19.88 -12.65
N ASN A 41 13.99 19.94 -11.87
CA ASN A 41 14.76 18.78 -11.42
C ASN A 41 14.08 17.95 -10.31
N LEU A 42 12.79 18.16 -10.05
CA LEU A 42 12.00 17.52 -9.00
C LEU A 42 12.46 17.83 -7.56
N SER A 43 13.39 18.77 -7.38
CA SER A 43 13.79 19.22 -6.05
C SER A 43 12.72 20.11 -5.42
N TYR A 44 12.66 20.09 -4.09
CA TYR A 44 11.74 20.91 -3.30
C TYR A 44 12.45 22.18 -2.81
N GLY A 45 11.70 23.28 -2.77
CA GLY A 45 12.08 24.47 -2.01
C GLY A 45 12.18 24.18 -0.51
N LYS A 46 12.82 25.11 0.22
CA LYS A 46 12.92 25.00 1.68
C LYS A 46 11.54 25.09 2.32
N ARG A 47 11.37 24.40 3.45
CA ARG A 47 10.13 24.31 4.22
C ARG A 47 10.40 24.54 5.71
N PRO A 48 9.46 25.17 6.47
CA PRO A 48 8.21 25.74 5.98
C PRO A 48 8.43 27.02 5.18
N ASP A 49 7.46 27.36 4.33
CA ASP A 49 7.42 28.63 3.60
C ASP A 49 5.97 29.11 3.46
N ILE A 50 5.78 30.37 3.05
CA ILE A 50 4.48 31.00 2.83
C ILE A 50 4.49 31.86 1.57
N LEU A 51 3.29 32.17 1.05
CA LEU A 51 3.09 33.23 0.06
C LEU A 51 2.32 34.36 0.73
N GLN A 52 2.83 35.58 0.66
CA GLN A 52 2.23 36.75 1.29
C GLN A 52 1.73 37.77 0.27
N TYR A 53 2.44 37.91 -0.85
CA TYR A 53 2.14 38.86 -1.91
C TYR A 53 2.06 38.17 -3.26
N ARG A 54 1.29 38.76 -4.19
CA ARG A 54 1.16 38.30 -5.58
C ARG A 54 2.52 38.09 -6.26
N LEU A 55 3.43 39.04 -6.06
CA LEU A 55 4.76 39.03 -6.67
C LEU A 55 5.64 37.87 -6.17
N ASP A 56 5.38 37.30 -4.99
CA ASP A 56 6.15 36.17 -4.47
C ASP A 56 6.08 34.98 -5.45
N ILE A 57 4.92 34.76 -6.07
CA ILE A 57 4.69 33.67 -7.03
C ILE A 57 5.56 33.89 -8.29
N LEU A 58 5.59 35.12 -8.80
CA LEU A 58 6.39 35.46 -9.97
C LEU A 58 7.89 35.43 -9.66
N GLU A 59 8.32 35.90 -8.50
CA GLU A 59 9.72 35.87 -8.08
C GLU A 59 10.22 34.43 -7.89
N LEU A 60 9.41 33.55 -7.30
CA LEU A 60 9.72 32.12 -7.21
C LEU A 60 9.78 31.48 -8.59
N ALA A 61 8.88 31.85 -9.51
CA ALA A 61 8.92 31.38 -10.89
C ALA A 61 10.19 31.83 -11.64
N LYS A 62 10.66 33.08 -11.41
CA LYS A 62 11.95 33.58 -11.94
C LYS A 62 13.15 32.80 -11.40
N GLN A 63 13.05 32.28 -10.18
CA GLN A 63 14.03 31.35 -9.60
C GLN A 63 13.90 29.92 -10.11
N GLY A 64 12.95 29.66 -11.02
CA GLY A 64 12.71 28.37 -11.66
C GLY A 64 11.64 27.52 -10.98
N ALA A 65 10.88 28.02 -10.00
CA ALA A 65 9.77 27.27 -9.44
C ALA A 65 8.71 27.00 -10.52
N LEU A 66 8.33 25.73 -10.67
CA LEU A 66 7.27 25.31 -11.60
C LEU A 66 5.98 25.00 -10.86
N THR A 67 6.08 24.28 -9.75
CA THR A 67 4.93 23.77 -9.02
C THR A 67 4.84 24.43 -7.65
N PHE A 68 3.65 24.82 -7.26
CA PHE A 68 3.30 25.32 -5.93
C PHE A 68 2.38 24.30 -5.28
N ASP A 69 2.77 23.79 -4.13
CA ASP A 69 1.99 22.88 -3.30
C ASP A 69 1.66 23.57 -1.96
N VAL A 70 0.52 23.23 -1.38
CA VAL A 70 0.03 23.80 -0.12
C VAL A 70 -0.40 22.69 0.83
N SER A 71 -0.31 22.91 2.13
CA SER A 71 -0.72 21.91 3.12
C SER A 71 -2.23 21.71 3.21
N GLU A 72 -2.68 20.48 3.42
CA GLU A 72 -4.09 20.19 3.78
C GLU A 72 -4.49 20.87 5.09
N GLU A 73 -3.57 20.86 6.05
CA GLU A 73 -3.70 21.55 7.34
C GLU A 73 -3.57 23.07 7.16
N ARG A 74 -4.33 23.81 7.98
CA ARG A 74 -4.28 25.27 8.10
C ARG A 74 -3.68 25.63 9.47
N TRP A 75 -2.76 26.59 9.49
CA TRP A 75 -1.90 26.95 10.61
C TRP A 75 -2.03 28.42 10.98
N ARG A 76 -1.96 28.74 12.28
CA ARG A 76 -1.93 30.13 12.77
C ARG A 76 -0.74 30.90 12.22
N ASN A 77 0.43 30.25 12.19
CA ASN A 77 1.64 30.76 11.57
C ASN A 77 2.45 29.58 11.00
N PRO A 78 2.39 29.31 9.68
CA PRO A 78 3.11 28.20 9.06
C PRO A 78 4.63 28.25 9.28
N LEU A 79 5.23 29.45 9.43
CA LEU A 79 6.68 29.60 9.64
C LEU A 79 7.16 29.09 11.00
N HIS A 80 6.25 28.82 11.94
CA HIS A 80 6.60 28.19 13.22
C HIS A 80 6.74 26.67 13.14
N LEU A 81 6.39 26.04 12.01
CA LEU A 81 6.50 24.60 11.84
C LEU A 81 7.97 24.17 11.76
N THR A 82 8.33 23.14 12.51
CA THR A 82 9.67 22.51 12.42
C THR A 82 9.56 21.03 12.12
N PRO A 83 10.51 20.43 11.39
CA PRO A 83 10.56 18.98 11.22
C PRO A 83 10.66 18.26 12.57
N GLY A 84 9.89 17.19 12.75
CA GLY A 84 9.94 16.38 13.97
C GLY A 84 9.14 16.92 15.17
N MET A 85 8.32 17.96 14.99
CA MET A 85 7.39 18.42 16.03
C MET A 85 6.52 17.29 16.58
N ARG A 86 6.27 17.35 17.90
CA ARG A 86 5.32 16.45 18.55
C ARG A 86 3.91 16.81 18.14
N ARG A 87 3.02 15.82 18.26
CA ARG A 87 1.60 15.97 17.94
C ARG A 87 0.96 17.17 18.65
N THR A 88 1.20 17.31 19.95
CA THR A 88 0.65 18.39 20.78
C THR A 88 1.11 19.78 20.33
N GLU A 89 2.34 19.89 19.80
CA GLU A 89 2.88 21.16 19.30
C GLU A 89 2.21 21.54 17.97
N LEU A 90 2.08 20.58 17.04
CA LEU A 90 1.34 20.77 15.80
C LEU A 90 -0.11 21.17 16.07
N ASP A 91 -0.77 20.47 16.99
CA ASP A 91 -2.16 20.71 17.37
C ASP A 91 -2.37 22.13 17.92
N SER A 92 -1.39 22.69 18.64
CA SER A 92 -1.45 24.06 19.15
C SER A 92 -1.40 25.13 18.05
N LEU A 93 -0.71 24.82 16.93
CA LEU A 93 -0.58 25.70 15.77
C LEU A 93 -1.75 25.53 14.78
N ARG A 94 -2.44 24.39 14.80
CA ARG A 94 -3.49 24.07 13.82
C ARG A 94 -4.75 24.89 14.06
N GLN A 95 -5.25 25.50 13.00
CA GLN A 95 -6.55 26.18 12.95
C GLN A 95 -7.66 25.27 12.44
N GLY A 96 -7.32 24.39 11.50
CA GLY A 96 -8.25 23.47 10.85
C GLY A 96 -7.52 22.68 9.77
N TRP A 97 -8.27 21.95 8.95
CA TRP A 97 -7.74 21.18 7.82
C TRP A 97 -8.87 20.88 6.85
N ASP A 98 -8.57 20.83 5.56
CA ASP A 98 -9.53 20.46 4.53
C ASP A 98 -9.36 19.00 4.16
N LEU A 99 -10.47 18.35 3.80
CA LEU A 99 -10.38 16.99 3.28
C LEU A 99 -10.00 17.09 1.82
N ILE A 100 -8.80 16.61 1.46
CA ILE A 100 -8.35 16.49 0.08
C ILE A 100 -8.27 15.01 -0.27
N LEU A 101 -9.09 14.58 -1.24
CA LEU A 101 -9.05 13.25 -1.81
C LEU A 101 -8.27 13.35 -3.13
N ASP A 102 -7.04 12.83 -3.14
CA ASP A 102 -6.27 12.70 -4.37
C ASP A 102 -6.66 11.40 -5.08
N ILE A 103 -7.23 11.56 -6.28
CA ILE A 103 -7.63 10.45 -7.16
C ILE A 103 -6.65 10.43 -8.31
N ASP A 104 -5.75 9.46 -8.35
CA ASP A 104 -4.75 9.33 -9.42
C ASP A 104 -4.78 7.95 -10.06
N SER A 105 -4.54 7.90 -11.36
CA SER A 105 -4.36 6.65 -12.08
C SER A 105 -3.50 6.87 -13.31
N ASN A 106 -3.07 5.78 -13.93
CA ASN A 106 -2.40 5.86 -15.23
C ASN A 106 -3.35 6.24 -16.38
N ASN A 107 -4.67 6.27 -16.14
CA ASN A 107 -5.69 6.50 -17.17
C ASN A 107 -6.72 7.55 -16.71
N LEU A 108 -6.67 8.73 -17.34
CA LEU A 108 -7.56 9.84 -17.00
C LEU A 108 -9.06 9.47 -17.03
N GLU A 109 -9.50 8.57 -17.92
CA GLU A 109 -10.91 8.15 -17.98
C GLU A 109 -11.32 7.34 -16.75
N ILE A 110 -10.43 6.51 -16.21
CA ILE A 110 -10.69 5.78 -14.96
C ILE A 110 -10.75 6.78 -13.79
N SER A 111 -9.81 7.74 -13.75
CA SER A 111 -9.84 8.80 -12.72
C SER A 111 -11.09 9.67 -12.81
N LYS A 112 -11.64 9.92 -14.01
CA LYS A 112 -12.92 10.63 -14.18
C LYS A 112 -14.10 9.84 -13.61
N LEU A 113 -14.11 8.51 -13.77
CA LEU A 113 -15.16 7.66 -13.21
C LEU A 113 -15.10 7.63 -11.68
N ALA A 114 -13.91 7.45 -11.10
CA ALA A 114 -13.71 7.52 -9.65
C ALA A 114 -14.05 8.91 -9.09
N ALA A 115 -13.43 9.94 -9.68
CA ALA A 115 -13.95 11.28 -9.93
C ALA A 115 -15.43 11.52 -9.55
N ASP A 116 -16.25 11.20 -10.53
CA ASP A 116 -17.69 11.38 -10.55
C ASP A 116 -18.41 10.59 -9.46
N LEU A 117 -17.98 9.37 -9.15
CA LEU A 117 -18.60 8.55 -8.11
C LEU A 117 -18.33 9.09 -6.70
N VAL A 118 -17.11 9.55 -6.40
CA VAL A 118 -16.79 10.19 -5.12
C VAL A 118 -17.59 11.48 -4.95
N ILE A 119 -17.77 12.26 -6.01
CA ILE A 119 -18.61 13.47 -5.95
C ILE A 119 -20.07 13.12 -5.71
N LYS A 120 -20.62 12.11 -6.38
CA LYS A 120 -21.98 11.63 -6.12
C LYS A 120 -22.16 11.13 -4.70
N ALA A 121 -21.15 10.44 -4.17
CA ALA A 121 -21.10 10.00 -2.78
C ALA A 121 -21.15 11.18 -1.79
N LEU A 122 -20.39 12.24 -2.06
CA LEU A 122 -20.40 13.46 -1.23
C LEU A 122 -21.69 14.27 -1.39
N ASP A 123 -22.23 14.37 -2.61
CA ASP A 123 -23.51 15.01 -2.91
C ASP A 123 -24.68 14.30 -2.21
N TYR A 124 -24.62 12.98 -2.04
CA TYR A 124 -25.60 12.22 -1.24
C TYR A 124 -25.67 12.67 0.22
N TYR A 125 -24.57 13.19 0.77
CA TYR A 125 -24.49 13.76 2.12
C TYR A 125 -24.72 15.27 2.17
N ASP A 126 -25.09 15.89 1.04
CA ASP A 126 -25.21 17.35 0.91
C ASP A 126 -23.92 18.11 1.30
N VAL A 127 -22.77 17.49 1.07
CA VAL A 127 -21.46 18.08 1.40
C VAL A 127 -21.03 19.09 0.32
N PRO A 128 -20.50 20.26 0.70
CA PRO A 128 -19.93 21.20 -0.27
C PRO A 128 -18.65 20.62 -0.88
N VAL A 129 -18.66 20.44 -2.19
CA VAL A 129 -17.57 19.82 -2.93
C VAL A 129 -17.03 20.74 -4.01
N THR A 130 -15.71 20.88 -4.03
CA THR A 130 -14.98 21.44 -5.17
C THR A 130 -14.01 20.39 -5.72
N VAL A 131 -13.65 20.53 -6.99
CA VAL A 131 -12.80 19.56 -7.67
C VAL A 131 -11.91 20.26 -8.68
N LYS A 132 -10.69 19.77 -8.83
CA LYS A 132 -9.75 20.25 -9.83
C LYS A 132 -8.98 19.12 -10.46
N PHE A 133 -8.65 19.27 -11.73
CA PHE A 133 -7.68 18.40 -12.38
C PHE A 133 -6.31 18.57 -11.73
N SER A 134 -5.63 17.48 -11.39
CA SER A 134 -4.35 17.53 -10.66
C SER A 134 -3.17 17.96 -11.53
N GLY A 135 -3.30 17.94 -12.86
CA GLY A 135 -2.24 18.27 -13.81
C GLY A 135 -1.66 17.06 -14.54
N ARG A 136 -1.96 15.82 -14.14
CA ARG A 136 -1.50 14.60 -14.83
C ARG A 136 -2.64 13.76 -15.38
N ALA A 137 -3.15 12.84 -14.58
CA ALA A 137 -4.19 11.90 -14.97
C ALA A 137 -5.16 11.67 -13.80
N GLY A 138 -5.24 12.63 -12.89
CA GLY A 138 -6.01 12.56 -11.66
C GLY A 138 -6.75 13.85 -11.32
N PHE A 139 -7.47 13.81 -10.22
CA PHE A 139 -8.27 14.91 -9.70
C PHE A 139 -8.07 15.03 -8.20
N HIS A 140 -8.05 16.27 -7.69
CA HIS A 140 -8.22 16.51 -6.26
C HIS A 140 -9.67 16.90 -6.02
N ILE A 141 -10.36 16.15 -5.18
CA ILE A 141 -11.66 16.55 -4.63
C ILE A 141 -11.42 17.15 -3.26
N ALA A 142 -12.01 18.31 -3.00
CA ALA A 142 -11.80 19.05 -1.76
C ALA A 142 -13.12 19.39 -1.08
N VAL A 143 -13.16 19.15 0.24
CA VAL A 143 -14.25 19.56 1.13
C VAL A 143 -13.70 20.55 2.16
N PRO A 144 -14.28 21.74 2.28
CA PRO A 144 -13.79 22.79 3.16
C PRO A 144 -14.01 22.45 4.64
N TYR A 145 -13.00 22.75 5.47
CA TYR A 145 -13.04 22.59 6.93
C TYR A 145 -14.29 23.19 7.57
N GLU A 146 -14.76 24.31 7.03
CA GLU A 146 -15.93 25.06 7.48
C GLU A 146 -17.22 24.22 7.48
N SER A 147 -17.30 23.18 6.65
CA SER A 147 -18.46 22.28 6.59
C SER A 147 -18.44 21.18 7.64
N PHE A 148 -17.32 20.97 8.33
CA PHE A 148 -17.14 19.84 9.22
C PHE A 148 -17.96 20.00 10.50
N PRO A 149 -18.27 18.89 11.21
CA PRO A 149 -18.79 19.00 12.56
C PRO A 149 -17.76 19.64 13.50
N ASP A 150 -18.21 20.36 14.51
CA ASP A 150 -17.29 20.99 15.49
C ASP A 150 -16.49 19.95 16.27
N ALA A 151 -17.13 18.84 16.62
CA ALA A 151 -16.53 17.72 17.33
C ALA A 151 -17.11 16.37 16.91
N ILE A 152 -16.29 15.33 17.04
CA ILE A 152 -16.65 13.92 16.83
C ILE A 152 -16.20 13.16 18.07
N GLU A 153 -17.12 12.42 18.69
CA GLU A 153 -16.85 11.65 19.92
C GLU A 153 -16.23 12.50 21.05
N GLY A 154 -16.66 13.76 21.17
CA GLY A 154 -16.18 14.69 22.19
C GLY A 154 -14.79 15.30 21.91
N LYS A 155 -14.18 15.04 20.74
CA LYS A 155 -12.93 15.65 20.32
C LYS A 155 -13.17 16.67 19.21
N GLU A 156 -12.58 17.86 19.34
CA GLU A 156 -12.66 18.90 18.31
C GLU A 156 -12.10 18.41 16.96
N THR A 157 -12.82 18.63 15.87
CA THR A 157 -12.47 18.05 14.56
C THR A 157 -11.13 18.53 14.03
N LYS A 158 -10.71 19.77 14.33
CA LYS A 158 -9.36 20.26 13.99
C LYS A 158 -8.24 19.39 14.57
N LEU A 159 -8.48 18.69 15.68
CA LEU A 159 -7.48 17.86 16.35
C LEU A 159 -7.41 16.43 15.80
N LEU A 160 -8.29 16.08 14.86
CA LEU A 160 -8.45 14.72 14.36
C LEU A 160 -7.73 14.43 13.04
N PHE A 161 -6.94 15.36 12.49
CA PHE A 161 -6.17 15.11 11.26
C PHE A 161 -4.84 14.44 11.55
N PRO A 162 -4.37 13.39 10.86
CA PRO A 162 -4.92 12.86 9.63
C PRO A 162 -5.97 11.76 9.84
N GLU A 163 -6.20 11.29 11.06
CA GLU A 163 -7.02 10.12 11.34
C GLU A 163 -8.45 10.23 10.78
N ALA A 164 -9.13 11.36 11.03
CA ALA A 164 -10.46 11.61 10.51
C ALA A 164 -10.48 11.68 8.97
N ALA A 165 -9.49 12.33 8.36
CA ALA A 165 -9.38 12.42 6.91
C ALA A 165 -9.23 11.02 6.28
N ARG A 166 -8.36 10.17 6.86
CA ARG A 166 -8.17 8.77 6.43
C ARG A 166 -9.44 7.93 6.58
N ILE A 167 -10.15 8.08 7.71
CA ILE A 167 -11.41 7.37 7.97
C ILE A 167 -12.45 7.74 6.91
N VAL A 168 -12.63 9.04 6.67
CA VAL A 168 -13.60 9.53 5.68
C VAL A 168 -13.21 9.10 4.25
N ALA A 169 -11.94 9.21 3.89
CA ALA A 169 -11.44 8.76 2.59
C ALA A 169 -11.68 7.25 2.38
N ALA A 170 -11.37 6.42 3.38
CA ALA A 170 -11.55 4.97 3.30
C ALA A 170 -13.03 4.58 3.23
N TYR A 171 -13.88 5.27 3.98
CA TYR A 171 -15.32 5.09 3.92
C TYR A 171 -15.89 5.43 2.54
N LEU A 172 -15.49 6.57 1.97
CA LEU A 172 -15.95 6.97 0.64
C LEU A 172 -15.47 6.00 -0.44
N ALA A 173 -14.22 5.52 -0.35
CA ALA A 173 -13.69 4.50 -1.25
C ALA A 173 -14.49 3.19 -1.17
N ASP A 174 -14.79 2.69 0.04
CA ASP A 174 -15.63 1.51 0.24
C ASP A 174 -17.02 1.69 -0.38
N MET A 175 -17.63 2.87 -0.18
CA MET A 175 -18.98 3.17 -0.63
C MET A 175 -19.14 3.19 -2.16
N ILE A 176 -18.07 3.50 -2.91
CA ILE A 176 -18.10 3.56 -4.38
C ILE A 176 -17.52 2.32 -5.07
N LYS A 177 -16.94 1.38 -4.31
CA LYS A 177 -16.11 0.30 -4.84
C LYS A 177 -16.84 -0.54 -5.89
N ASP A 178 -18.04 -1.00 -5.56
CA ASP A 178 -18.82 -1.87 -6.45
C ASP A 178 -19.30 -1.12 -7.71
N GLN A 179 -19.77 0.12 -7.55
CA GLN A 179 -20.22 0.92 -8.69
C GLN A 179 -19.06 1.30 -9.61
N LEU A 180 -17.88 1.60 -9.04
CA LEU A 180 -16.67 1.90 -9.80
C LEU A 180 -16.19 0.67 -10.58
N SER A 181 -16.20 -0.51 -9.95
CA SER A 181 -15.90 -1.77 -10.60
C SER A 181 -16.81 -2.02 -11.81
N ALA A 182 -18.13 -1.86 -11.61
CA ALA A 182 -19.12 -2.01 -12.69
C ALA A 182 -18.92 -0.97 -13.81
N ALA A 183 -18.68 0.30 -13.47
CA ALA A 183 -18.49 1.38 -14.44
C ALA A 183 -17.23 1.19 -15.30
N ILE A 184 -16.14 0.68 -14.71
CA ILE A 184 -14.91 0.35 -15.44
C ILE A 184 -15.19 -0.82 -16.40
N LEU A 185 -15.85 -1.89 -15.94
CA LEU A 185 -16.14 -3.06 -16.76
C LEU A 185 -17.15 -2.80 -17.90
N GLN A 186 -17.98 -1.77 -17.78
CA GLN A 186 -18.83 -1.31 -18.89
C GLN A 186 -18.02 -0.70 -20.05
N LYS A 187 -16.86 -0.11 -19.76
CA LYS A 187 -16.01 0.56 -20.75
C LYS A 187 -14.84 -0.31 -21.24
N TYR A 188 -14.34 -1.19 -20.40
CA TYR A 188 -13.11 -1.93 -20.64
C TYR A 188 -13.28 -3.42 -20.34
N LYS A 189 -12.70 -4.26 -21.19
CA LYS A 189 -12.48 -5.68 -20.89
C LYS A 189 -11.23 -5.85 -20.03
N ILE A 190 -11.13 -6.98 -19.32
CA ILE A 190 -10.01 -7.25 -18.42
C ILE A 190 -8.67 -7.24 -19.17
N GLU A 191 -8.62 -7.78 -20.39
CA GLU A 191 -7.39 -7.82 -21.19
C GLU A 191 -6.88 -6.41 -21.51
N GLN A 192 -7.79 -5.48 -21.80
CA GLN A 192 -7.46 -4.06 -22.02
C GLN A 192 -6.95 -3.41 -20.74
N LEU A 193 -7.51 -3.76 -19.58
CA LEU A 193 -7.07 -3.24 -18.29
C LEU A 193 -5.66 -3.75 -17.93
N GLN A 194 -5.33 -4.99 -18.27
CA GLN A 194 -3.97 -5.53 -18.11
C GLN A 194 -2.97 -4.76 -18.97
N GLU A 195 -3.30 -4.47 -20.23
CA GLU A 195 -2.45 -3.68 -21.13
C GLU A 195 -2.27 -2.23 -20.62
N LEU A 196 -3.37 -1.58 -20.21
CA LEU A 196 -3.35 -0.20 -19.71
C LEU A 196 -2.57 -0.04 -18.41
N SER A 197 -2.67 -1.01 -17.51
CA SER A 197 -2.05 -0.94 -16.18
C SER A 197 -0.67 -1.58 -16.11
N GLY A 198 -0.35 -2.48 -17.04
CA GLY A 198 0.83 -3.36 -16.97
C GLY A 198 0.75 -4.44 -15.89
N LYS A 199 -0.43 -4.65 -15.28
CA LYS A 199 -0.65 -5.59 -14.17
C LYS A 199 -1.18 -6.94 -14.66
N GLN A 200 -0.89 -7.99 -13.90
CA GLN A 200 -1.43 -9.32 -14.16
C GLN A 200 -2.87 -9.46 -13.68
N PHE A 201 -3.59 -10.45 -14.21
CA PHE A 201 -5.00 -10.70 -13.87
C PHE A 201 -5.22 -10.81 -12.35
N GLU A 202 -4.33 -11.53 -11.66
CA GLU A 202 -4.38 -11.77 -10.21
C GLU A 202 -4.21 -10.49 -9.39
N GLU A 203 -3.62 -9.44 -9.94
CA GLU A 203 -3.47 -8.14 -9.28
C GLU A 203 -4.69 -7.24 -9.48
N LEU A 204 -5.46 -7.49 -10.55
CA LEU A 204 -6.65 -6.71 -10.89
C LEU A 204 -7.91 -7.22 -10.22
N VAL A 205 -7.94 -8.50 -9.85
CA VAL A 205 -9.13 -9.15 -9.29
C VAL A 205 -8.93 -9.50 -7.82
N GLU A 206 -9.99 -9.33 -7.04
CA GLU A 206 -10.09 -9.86 -5.69
C GLU A 206 -11.05 -11.04 -5.67
N GLU A 207 -10.74 -12.04 -4.86
CA GLU A 207 -11.60 -13.20 -4.65
C GLU A 207 -12.39 -13.02 -3.36
N ASN A 208 -13.71 -13.10 -3.45
CA ASN A 208 -14.55 -13.12 -2.27
C ASN A 208 -14.28 -14.39 -1.47
N LYS A 209 -13.83 -14.24 -0.21
CA LYS A 209 -13.46 -15.37 0.66
C LYS A 209 -14.58 -16.39 0.88
N ASN A 210 -15.84 -15.97 0.80
CA ASN A 210 -17.00 -16.81 1.08
C ASN A 210 -17.53 -17.49 -0.19
N THR A 211 -17.65 -16.74 -1.30
CA THR A 211 -18.27 -17.25 -2.54
C THR A 211 -17.25 -17.77 -3.56
N LYS A 212 -15.96 -17.46 -3.37
CA LYS A 212 -14.88 -17.65 -4.37
C LYS A 212 -15.12 -16.93 -5.70
N GLU A 213 -16.08 -16.03 -5.76
CA GLU A 213 -16.29 -15.18 -6.93
C GLU A 213 -15.14 -14.19 -7.07
N LYS A 214 -14.61 -14.09 -8.29
CA LYS A 214 -13.62 -13.08 -8.64
C LYS A 214 -14.32 -11.82 -9.13
N ARG A 215 -13.96 -10.68 -8.55
CA ARG A 215 -14.47 -9.37 -8.93
C ARG A 215 -13.30 -8.44 -9.21
N LEU A 216 -13.47 -7.51 -10.15
CA LEU A 216 -12.47 -6.49 -10.41
C LEU A 216 -12.33 -5.63 -9.15
N ASN A 217 -11.11 -5.51 -8.63
CA ASN A 217 -10.75 -4.55 -7.60
C ASN A 217 -10.41 -3.23 -8.31
N PRO A 218 -11.29 -2.21 -8.30
CA PRO A 218 -11.04 -0.97 -9.03
C PRO A 218 -9.82 -0.21 -8.48
N PHE A 219 -9.49 -0.39 -7.20
CA PHE A 219 -8.35 0.28 -6.56
C PHE A 219 -6.99 -0.31 -6.96
N SER A 220 -6.99 -1.41 -7.71
CA SER A 220 -5.81 -1.84 -8.46
C SER A 220 -5.48 -0.92 -9.65
N LEU A 221 -6.45 -0.14 -10.14
CA LEU A 221 -6.32 0.68 -11.34
C LEU A 221 -6.27 2.18 -11.02
N VAL A 222 -6.95 2.60 -9.97
CA VAL A 222 -7.01 3.99 -9.51
C VAL A 222 -6.74 4.05 -8.01
N ASP A 223 -5.88 4.96 -7.60
CA ASP A 223 -5.65 5.23 -6.19
C ASP A 223 -6.60 6.32 -5.70
N ILE A 224 -7.09 6.16 -4.48
CA ILE A 224 -7.78 7.20 -3.73
C ILE A 224 -7.00 7.29 -2.43
N ASP A 225 -6.32 8.41 -2.21
CA ASP A 225 -5.39 8.54 -1.08
C ASP A 225 -6.10 8.39 0.27
N THR A 226 -6.05 7.17 0.81
CA THR A 226 -6.62 6.80 2.12
C THR A 226 -5.54 6.65 3.19
N ILE A 227 -4.29 6.41 2.79
CA ILE A 227 -3.18 6.09 3.69
C ILE A 227 -2.13 7.21 3.70
N LEU A 228 -1.86 7.84 2.54
CA LEU A 228 -0.78 8.82 2.37
C LEU A 228 -1.08 10.18 3.02
N ILE A 229 -2.35 10.47 3.32
CA ILE A 229 -2.77 11.64 4.12
C ILE A 229 -2.03 11.59 5.45
N SER A 230 -1.18 12.58 5.72
CA SER A 230 -0.28 12.60 6.88
C SER A 230 -0.02 14.02 7.35
N SER A 231 0.55 14.20 8.55
CA SER A 231 0.85 15.54 9.04
C SER A 231 1.79 16.29 8.09
N ARG A 232 1.45 17.56 7.82
CA ARG A 232 2.10 18.45 6.85
C ARG A 232 2.15 17.89 5.43
N HIS A 233 1.18 17.03 5.08
CA HIS A 233 0.96 16.58 3.72
C HIS A 233 0.57 17.78 2.84
N LEU A 234 1.14 17.80 1.63
CA LEU A 234 0.95 18.87 0.66
C LEU A 234 0.22 18.34 -0.56
N PHE A 235 -0.72 19.12 -1.07
CA PHE A 235 -1.34 18.89 -2.37
C PHE A 235 -1.02 20.05 -3.31
N ARG A 236 -0.96 19.77 -4.61
CA ARG A 236 -0.73 20.81 -5.63
C ARG A 236 -1.76 21.92 -5.50
N SER A 237 -1.35 23.17 -5.55
CA SER A 237 -2.23 24.34 -5.51
C SER A 237 -3.14 24.41 -6.76
N VAL A 238 -4.16 25.27 -6.73
CA VAL A 238 -4.86 25.67 -7.95
C VAL A 238 -3.94 26.45 -8.85
N TYR A 239 -4.12 26.32 -10.16
CA TYR A 239 -3.32 26.97 -11.19
C TYR A 239 -1.81 26.70 -11.12
N SER A 240 -1.37 25.77 -10.28
CA SER A 240 0.02 25.33 -10.28
C SER A 240 0.29 24.43 -11.49
N ILE A 241 1.43 24.63 -12.15
CA ILE A 241 1.92 23.80 -13.25
C ILE A 241 2.45 22.48 -12.68
N ASN A 242 2.13 21.37 -13.33
CA ASN A 242 2.69 20.06 -13.06
C ASN A 242 4.02 19.90 -13.79
N GLN A 243 5.10 19.67 -13.05
CA GLN A 243 6.45 19.59 -13.58
C GLN A 243 6.69 18.42 -14.56
N LYS A 244 5.89 17.35 -14.51
CA LYS A 244 6.02 16.21 -15.42
C LYS A 244 5.29 16.41 -16.74
N THR A 245 4.18 17.13 -16.75
CA THR A 245 3.31 17.27 -17.94
C THR A 245 3.29 18.67 -18.55
N GLY A 246 3.73 19.69 -17.81
CA GLY A 246 3.57 21.09 -18.18
C GLY A 246 2.13 21.60 -18.12
N LEU A 247 1.17 20.77 -17.68
CA LEU A 247 -0.24 21.14 -17.57
C LEU A 247 -0.55 21.76 -16.22
N VAL A 248 -1.53 22.66 -16.23
CA VAL A 248 -1.97 23.43 -15.09
C VAL A 248 -3.03 22.65 -14.29
N SER A 249 -2.96 22.74 -12.96
CA SER A 249 -4.04 22.22 -12.11
C SER A 249 -5.24 23.15 -12.14
N VAL A 250 -6.30 22.78 -12.86
CA VAL A 250 -7.46 23.66 -13.12
C VAL A 250 -8.71 23.19 -12.38
N PRO A 251 -9.45 24.08 -11.69
CA PRO A 251 -10.77 23.77 -11.16
C PRO A 251 -11.73 23.31 -12.27
N VAL A 252 -12.55 22.32 -11.97
CA VAL A 252 -13.52 21.72 -12.90
C VAL A 252 -14.89 21.76 -12.23
N HIS A 253 -15.93 22.10 -12.99
CA HIS A 253 -17.29 22.07 -12.46
C HIS A 253 -17.69 20.62 -12.14
N LYS A 254 -18.13 20.34 -10.91
CA LYS A 254 -18.39 18.96 -10.43
C LYS A 254 -19.30 18.12 -11.34
N LYS A 255 -20.32 18.73 -11.93
CA LYS A 255 -21.24 18.08 -12.90
C LYS A 255 -20.64 17.82 -14.30
N LYS A 256 -19.42 18.28 -14.58
CA LYS A 256 -18.77 18.21 -15.90
C LYS A 256 -17.47 17.40 -15.90
N ILE A 257 -17.15 16.67 -14.83
CA ILE A 257 -15.90 15.89 -14.73
C ILE A 257 -15.75 14.89 -15.87
N LEU A 258 -16.80 14.13 -16.18
CA LEU A 258 -16.75 13.13 -17.25
C LEU A 258 -16.43 13.76 -18.62
N GLN A 259 -16.79 15.04 -18.80
CA GLN A 259 -16.58 15.82 -20.03
C GLN A 259 -15.25 16.59 -20.05
N PHE A 260 -14.45 16.50 -18.98
CA PHE A 260 -13.21 17.27 -18.88
C PHE A 260 -12.22 16.92 -20.00
N ASP A 261 -11.80 17.92 -20.77
CA ASP A 261 -10.75 17.77 -21.78
C ASP A 261 -9.42 18.25 -21.22
N LYS A 262 -8.44 17.35 -21.21
CA LYS A 262 -7.07 17.59 -20.74
C LYS A 262 -6.40 18.77 -21.45
N LYS A 263 -6.77 19.07 -22.71
CA LYS A 263 -6.21 20.19 -23.48
C LYS A 263 -6.53 21.55 -22.86
N THR A 264 -7.67 21.66 -22.17
CA THR A 264 -8.08 22.90 -21.49
C THR A 264 -7.16 23.27 -20.31
N ALA A 265 -6.30 22.35 -19.87
CA ALA A 265 -5.31 22.57 -18.83
C ALA A 265 -3.95 23.05 -19.35
N ALA A 266 -3.79 23.32 -20.66
CA ALA A 266 -2.58 23.97 -21.18
C ALA A 266 -2.54 25.44 -20.75
N MET A 267 -1.34 25.96 -20.44
CA MET A 267 -1.15 27.32 -19.87
C MET A 267 -1.84 28.44 -20.67
N ASP A 268 -1.83 28.31 -22.00
CA ASP A 268 -2.45 29.23 -22.96
C ASP A 268 -3.98 29.10 -23.05
N CYS A 269 -4.54 27.98 -22.61
CA CYS A 269 -5.98 27.69 -22.62
C CYS A 269 -6.66 28.00 -21.28
N VAL A 270 -5.90 28.13 -20.19
CA VAL A 270 -6.46 28.32 -18.85
C VAL A 270 -7.06 29.71 -18.68
N VAL A 271 -8.34 29.75 -18.30
CA VAL A 271 -9.02 30.96 -17.82
C VAL A 271 -9.21 30.84 -16.30
N ALA A 272 -8.46 31.62 -15.52
CA ALA A 272 -8.52 31.54 -14.07
C ALA A 272 -9.72 32.32 -13.51
N GLY A 273 -10.12 32.01 -12.26
CA GLY A 273 -11.16 32.72 -11.54
C GLY A 273 -12.61 32.38 -11.91
N GLN A 274 -12.87 31.63 -12.99
CA GLN A 274 -14.26 31.28 -13.39
C GLN A 274 -14.92 30.25 -12.47
N ILE A 275 -14.15 29.28 -11.99
CA ILE A 275 -14.64 28.20 -11.14
C ILE A 275 -13.85 28.28 -9.83
N PRO A 276 -14.51 28.61 -8.71
CA PRO A 276 -13.85 28.65 -7.42
C PRO A 276 -13.42 27.25 -6.95
N PHE A 277 -12.38 27.20 -6.12
CA PHE A 277 -11.90 25.97 -5.48
C PHE A 277 -11.68 26.25 -4.00
N LEU A 278 -12.22 25.39 -3.13
CA LEU A 278 -12.31 25.63 -1.69
C LEU A 278 -12.90 27.03 -1.35
N ASP A 279 -13.91 27.45 -2.10
CA ASP A 279 -14.68 28.65 -1.74
C ASP A 279 -15.62 28.34 -0.58
N ILE A 280 -15.52 29.16 0.45
CA ILE A 280 -16.22 29.02 1.72
C ILE A 280 -17.43 29.96 1.82
N SER A 281 -17.67 30.79 0.80
CA SER A 281 -18.71 31.84 0.82
C SER A 281 -20.13 31.31 1.08
N ASN A 282 -20.43 30.10 0.63
CA ASN A 282 -21.74 29.46 0.75
C ASN A 282 -21.68 28.14 1.53
N VAL A 283 -20.69 27.97 2.40
CA VAL A 283 -20.51 26.77 3.21
C VAL A 283 -21.13 26.98 4.58
N GLU A 284 -22.04 26.09 4.99
CA GLU A 284 -22.60 26.13 6.33
C GLU A 284 -21.90 25.14 7.25
N SER A 285 -21.75 25.53 8.51
CA SER A 285 -21.20 24.65 9.55
C SER A 285 -22.04 23.38 9.70
N ASN A 286 -21.37 22.27 10.02
CA ASN A 286 -21.99 20.95 10.24
C ASN A 286 -22.65 20.29 9.02
N GLN A 287 -22.54 20.84 7.80
CA GLN A 287 -23.06 20.17 6.58
C GLN A 287 -22.48 18.76 6.40
N ALA A 288 -21.19 18.55 6.67
CA ALA A 288 -20.55 17.25 6.57
C ALA A 288 -20.77 16.33 7.79
N LYS A 289 -21.57 16.73 8.79
CA LYS A 289 -21.73 15.97 10.04
C LYS A 289 -22.18 14.54 9.81
N GLN A 290 -23.15 14.32 8.92
CA GLN A 290 -23.66 12.96 8.64
C GLN A 290 -22.58 12.07 8.03
N LEU A 291 -21.81 12.59 7.06
CA LEU A 291 -20.68 11.87 6.46
C LEU A 291 -19.68 11.42 7.53
N PHE A 292 -19.27 12.33 8.42
CA PHE A 292 -18.29 12.01 9.46
C PHE A 292 -18.84 11.00 10.48
N VAL A 293 -20.10 11.14 10.92
CA VAL A 293 -20.72 10.17 11.84
C VAL A 293 -20.75 8.77 11.22
N GLN A 294 -21.22 8.65 9.98
CA GLN A 294 -21.31 7.35 9.30
C GLN A 294 -19.93 6.75 9.03
N ALA A 295 -18.95 7.56 8.63
CA ALA A 295 -17.58 7.10 8.40
C ALA A 295 -16.92 6.57 9.69
N PHE A 296 -17.13 7.24 10.83
CA PHE A 296 -16.59 6.79 12.11
C PHE A 296 -17.28 5.53 12.63
N ASP A 297 -18.60 5.42 12.47
CA ASP A 297 -19.33 4.21 12.86
C ASP A 297 -18.96 3.01 11.97
N TRP A 298 -18.79 3.22 10.67
CA TRP A 298 -18.25 2.22 9.74
C TRP A 298 -16.84 1.77 10.17
N ALA A 299 -15.95 2.71 10.51
CA ALA A 299 -14.60 2.39 10.93
C ALA A 299 -14.57 1.60 12.26
N LYS A 300 -15.47 1.88 13.21
CA LYS A 300 -15.64 1.07 14.42
C LYS A 300 -16.07 -0.35 14.11
N GLN A 301 -17.08 -0.51 13.25
CA GLN A 301 -17.56 -1.83 12.85
C GLN A 301 -16.49 -2.64 12.14
N ALA A 302 -15.68 -2.01 11.28
CA ALA A 302 -14.55 -2.64 10.63
C ALA A 302 -13.51 -3.14 11.65
N LYS A 303 -13.17 -2.32 12.65
CA LYS A 303 -12.26 -2.72 13.74
C LYS A 303 -12.80 -3.88 14.56
N VAL A 304 -14.08 -3.86 14.94
CA VAL A 304 -14.71 -4.98 15.68
C VAL A 304 -14.61 -6.27 14.88
N LYS A 305 -14.93 -6.24 13.57
CA LYS A 305 -14.79 -7.40 12.70
C LYS A 305 -13.34 -7.89 12.57
N GLU A 306 -12.37 -6.97 12.50
CA GLU A 306 -10.95 -7.33 12.48
C GLU A 306 -10.50 -7.96 13.80
N GLU A 307 -10.94 -7.43 14.94
CA GLU A 307 -10.65 -7.97 16.27
C GLU A 307 -11.28 -9.36 16.45
N GLU A 308 -12.55 -9.54 16.07
CA GLU A 308 -13.24 -10.83 16.06
C GLU A 308 -12.54 -11.84 15.14
N GLN A 309 -12.14 -11.45 13.93
CA GLN A 309 -11.37 -12.31 13.03
C GLN A 309 -9.99 -12.65 13.59
N GLN A 310 -9.34 -11.69 14.26
CA GLN A 310 -8.09 -11.95 14.94
C GLN A 310 -8.28 -12.89 16.13
N GLU A 311 -9.36 -12.78 16.89
CA GLU A 311 -9.69 -13.73 17.97
C GLU A 311 -10.04 -15.12 17.45
N LEU A 312 -10.82 -15.22 16.38
CA LEU A 312 -11.10 -16.49 15.69
C LEU A 312 -9.80 -17.13 15.16
N SER A 313 -8.88 -16.33 14.60
CA SER A 313 -7.56 -16.83 14.16
C SER A 313 -6.59 -17.13 15.32
N LYS A 314 -6.77 -16.49 16.49
CA LYS A 314 -6.01 -16.79 17.72
C LYS A 314 -6.46 -18.10 18.37
N ASN A 315 -7.67 -18.58 18.06
CA ASN A 315 -8.21 -19.87 18.51
C ASN A 315 -7.81 -21.04 17.61
N GLU A 316 -7.10 -20.81 16.49
CA GLU A 316 -6.28 -21.86 15.91
C GLU A 316 -5.13 -22.10 16.89
N GLU A 317 -5.18 -23.18 17.68
CA GLU A 317 -4.04 -23.61 18.46
C GLU A 317 -2.82 -23.64 17.55
N VAL A 318 -1.82 -22.80 17.84
CA VAL A 318 -0.54 -22.88 17.16
C VAL A 318 0.02 -24.27 17.47
N ASP A 319 -0.15 -25.19 16.52
CA ASP A 319 0.42 -26.53 16.56
C ASP A 319 1.94 -26.37 16.55
N VAL A 320 2.49 -26.40 17.77
CA VAL A 320 3.91 -26.31 18.07
C VAL A 320 4.42 -27.73 18.19
N PRO A 321 5.44 -28.11 17.41
CA PRO A 321 6.07 -29.42 17.50
C PRO A 321 6.54 -29.74 18.93
N ALA A 322 6.46 -31.00 19.31
CA ALA A 322 6.96 -31.48 20.61
C ALA A 322 8.49 -31.36 20.74
N GLU A 323 9.21 -31.38 19.61
CA GLU A 323 10.66 -31.26 19.55
C GLU A 323 11.09 -30.00 18.79
N ALA A 324 12.17 -29.39 19.24
CA ALA A 324 12.75 -28.20 18.62
C ALA A 324 13.21 -28.49 17.19
N ILE A 325 12.69 -27.73 16.22
CA ILE A 325 13.07 -27.89 14.82
C ILE A 325 14.46 -27.31 14.56
N ASP A 326 15.31 -28.09 13.88
CA ASP A 326 16.67 -27.75 13.48
C ASP A 326 16.72 -26.53 12.52
N GLU A 327 17.71 -25.66 12.71
CA GLU A 327 17.91 -24.42 11.95
C GLU A 327 18.06 -24.65 10.44
N LYS A 328 18.53 -25.83 10.02
CA LYS A 328 18.63 -26.17 8.59
C LYS A 328 17.29 -26.06 7.87
N TYR A 329 16.17 -26.19 8.60
CA TYR A 329 14.82 -26.08 8.07
C TYR A 329 14.28 -24.65 8.00
N PHE A 330 14.94 -23.70 8.65
CA PHE A 330 14.45 -22.34 8.74
C PHE A 330 14.35 -21.66 7.37
N PRO A 331 13.41 -20.71 7.22
CA PRO A 331 13.29 -19.92 6.00
C PRO A 331 14.51 -19.02 5.79
N PRO A 332 14.80 -18.62 4.54
CA PRO A 332 15.91 -17.72 4.22
C PRO A 332 15.96 -16.45 5.08
N CYS A 333 14.80 -15.87 5.38
CA CYS A 333 14.70 -14.64 6.16
C CYS A 333 15.16 -14.81 7.62
N ILE A 334 14.85 -15.94 8.25
CA ILE A 334 15.28 -16.21 9.62
C ILE A 334 16.77 -16.55 9.66
N ARG A 335 17.28 -17.29 8.68
CA ARG A 335 18.72 -17.57 8.58
C ARG A 335 19.54 -16.29 8.40
N HIS A 336 19.10 -15.41 7.51
CA HIS A 336 19.75 -14.11 7.31
C HIS A 336 19.77 -13.31 8.62
N ILE A 337 18.67 -13.30 9.39
CA ILE A 337 18.70 -12.69 10.72
C ILE A 337 19.77 -13.36 11.59
N LEU A 338 19.79 -14.70 11.66
CA LEU A 338 20.72 -15.48 12.48
C LEU A 338 22.20 -15.35 12.08
N ASP A 339 22.49 -14.96 10.84
CA ASP A 339 23.84 -14.67 10.33
C ASP A 339 24.38 -13.32 10.85
N GLY A 340 23.53 -12.50 11.46
CA GLY A 340 23.88 -11.19 12.04
C GLY A 340 23.30 -10.01 11.24
N LEU A 341 23.05 -8.89 11.91
CA LEU A 341 22.41 -7.70 11.34
C LEU A 341 23.18 -6.40 11.64
N GLU A 342 23.34 -5.57 10.61
CA GLU A 342 23.87 -4.20 10.75
C GLU A 342 22.86 -3.22 11.36
N ASP A 343 21.56 -3.41 11.13
CA ASP A 343 20.47 -2.62 11.70
C ASP A 343 19.21 -3.49 11.89
N GLY A 344 18.27 -3.05 12.73
CA GLY A 344 17.00 -3.75 12.96
C GLY A 344 17.01 -4.81 14.06
N ARG A 345 18.11 -4.94 14.81
CA ARG A 345 18.30 -5.97 15.86
C ARG A 345 17.18 -6.03 16.91
N LYS A 346 16.66 -4.88 17.35
CA LYS A 346 15.55 -4.82 18.32
C LYS A 346 14.26 -5.45 17.79
N ARG A 347 14.01 -5.33 16.48
CA ARG A 347 12.87 -5.95 15.80
C ARG A 347 13.13 -7.43 15.52
N ALA A 348 14.37 -7.77 15.19
CA ALA A 348 14.80 -9.14 14.98
C ALA A 348 14.61 -10.03 16.23
N ILE A 349 14.87 -9.52 17.44
CA ILE A 349 14.61 -10.27 18.69
C ILE A 349 13.15 -10.72 18.77
N PHE A 350 12.20 -9.80 18.52
CA PHE A 350 10.77 -10.14 18.54
C PHE A 350 10.40 -11.20 17.51
N ILE A 351 11.00 -11.13 16.31
CA ILE A 351 10.78 -12.11 15.24
C ILE A 351 11.33 -13.48 15.65
N LEU A 352 12.58 -13.52 16.14
CA LEU A 352 13.26 -14.76 16.53
C LEU A 352 12.55 -15.45 17.69
N ILE A 353 12.19 -14.73 18.76
CA ILE A 353 11.50 -15.31 19.92
C ILE A 353 10.20 -15.98 19.48
N ASN A 354 9.35 -15.25 18.77
CA ASN A 354 8.04 -15.78 18.37
C ASN A 354 8.17 -16.94 17.38
N PHE A 355 9.11 -16.85 16.42
CA PHE A 355 9.37 -17.91 15.47
C PHE A 355 9.91 -19.19 16.14
N LEU A 356 10.92 -19.06 17.01
CA LEU A 356 11.55 -20.22 17.68
C LEU A 356 10.58 -20.91 18.66
N VAL A 357 9.77 -20.15 19.39
CA VAL A 357 8.67 -20.71 20.21
C VAL A 357 7.71 -21.51 19.34
N CYS A 358 7.34 -20.99 18.16
CA CYS A 358 6.48 -21.73 17.22
C CYS A 358 7.15 -22.96 16.60
N CYS A 359 8.49 -23.01 16.62
CA CYS A 359 9.29 -24.14 16.14
C CYS A 359 9.62 -25.17 17.24
N GLY A 360 9.02 -25.07 18.43
CA GLY A 360 9.22 -26.05 19.51
C GLY A 360 10.45 -25.82 20.38
N TRP A 361 11.11 -24.66 20.26
CA TRP A 361 12.27 -24.34 21.11
C TRP A 361 11.82 -23.91 22.50
N SER A 362 12.46 -24.46 23.53
CA SER A 362 12.28 -24.02 24.91
C SER A 362 12.86 -22.61 25.13
N TYR A 363 12.32 -21.88 26.09
CA TYR A 363 12.81 -20.54 26.42
C TYR A 363 14.31 -20.52 26.76
N ASP A 364 14.84 -21.58 27.38
CA ASP A 364 16.26 -21.68 27.72
C ASP A 364 17.13 -21.89 26.47
N GLN A 365 16.66 -22.69 25.49
CA GLN A 365 17.33 -22.83 24.19
C GLN A 365 17.30 -21.51 23.41
N ILE A 366 16.17 -20.79 23.44
CA ILE A 366 16.03 -19.49 22.79
C ILE A 366 16.97 -18.47 23.44
N GLU A 367 17.06 -18.44 24.77
CA GLU A 367 17.98 -17.56 25.49
C GLU A 367 19.42 -17.77 25.04
N LYS A 368 19.89 -19.03 25.07
CA LYS A 368 21.23 -19.40 24.64
C LYS A 368 21.49 -18.96 23.20
N ARG A 369 20.57 -19.28 22.29
CA ARG A 369 20.73 -18.97 20.86
C ARG A 369 20.68 -17.47 20.57
N LEU A 370 19.87 -16.70 21.30
CA LEU A 370 19.81 -15.24 21.18
C LEU A 370 21.09 -14.57 21.67
N LEU A 371 21.73 -15.11 22.72
CA LEU A 371 23.03 -14.61 23.17
C LEU A 371 24.11 -14.88 22.11
N GLU A 372 24.18 -16.11 21.58
CA GLU A 372 25.09 -16.47 20.49
C GLU A 372 24.88 -15.59 19.25
N TRP A 373 23.62 -15.38 18.84
CA TRP A 373 23.27 -14.50 17.72
C TRP A 373 23.68 -13.04 17.99
N ASN A 374 23.54 -12.57 19.23
CA ASN A 374 23.86 -11.19 19.57
C ASN A 374 25.36 -10.90 19.38
N ASP A 375 26.21 -11.89 19.61
CA ASP A 375 27.67 -11.80 19.42
C ASP A 375 28.07 -11.78 17.94
N CYS A 376 27.23 -12.31 17.03
CA CYS A 376 27.44 -12.24 15.59
C CYS A 376 27.07 -10.88 14.97
N ASN A 377 26.42 -10.00 15.72
CA ASN A 377 26.01 -8.68 15.23
C ASN A 377 27.16 -7.68 15.24
N LYS A 378 27.22 -6.81 14.22
CA LYS A 378 28.22 -5.72 14.11
C LYS A 378 28.28 -4.84 15.36
N GLU A 379 27.11 -4.59 15.96
CA GLU A 379 26.99 -3.96 17.27
C GLU A 379 26.02 -4.77 18.15
N PRO A 380 26.48 -5.46 19.19
CA PRO A 380 25.62 -6.25 20.05
C PRO A 380 24.63 -5.36 20.80
N LEU A 381 23.41 -5.87 21.00
CA LEU A 381 22.46 -5.25 21.91
C LEU A 381 22.83 -5.53 23.36
N SER A 382 22.43 -4.63 24.26
CA SER A 382 22.52 -4.88 25.70
C SER A 382 21.77 -6.16 26.08
N GLN A 383 22.43 -7.05 26.82
CA GLN A 383 21.83 -8.30 27.33
C GLN A 383 20.52 -8.06 28.09
N THR A 384 20.40 -6.94 28.81
CA THR A 384 19.16 -6.54 29.48
C THR A 384 17.97 -6.44 28.53
N ILE A 385 18.17 -5.94 27.31
CA ILE A 385 17.10 -5.79 26.31
C ILE A 385 16.65 -7.17 25.82
N LEU A 386 17.59 -8.06 25.50
CA LEU A 386 17.33 -9.44 25.07
C LEU A 386 16.52 -10.20 26.12
N LEU A 387 17.02 -10.20 27.36
CA LEU A 387 16.38 -10.93 28.47
C LEU A 387 15.02 -10.33 28.85
N SER A 388 14.86 -8.99 28.77
CA SER A 388 13.57 -8.35 29.06
C SER A 388 12.47 -8.76 28.07
N GLN A 389 12.78 -8.83 26.77
CA GLN A 389 11.82 -9.25 25.76
C GLN A 389 11.49 -10.75 25.87
N LEU A 390 12.49 -11.58 26.17
CA LEU A 390 12.28 -13.02 26.38
C LEU A 390 11.40 -13.28 27.61
N ARG A 391 11.66 -12.59 28.73
CA ARG A 391 10.83 -12.67 29.94
C ARG A 391 9.39 -12.24 29.69
N TYR A 392 9.18 -11.16 28.95
CA TYR A 392 7.84 -10.71 28.57
C TYR A 392 7.09 -11.76 27.75
N SER A 393 7.76 -12.39 26.79
CA SER A 393 7.19 -13.51 26.02
C SER A 393 6.84 -14.70 26.92
N ARG A 394 7.74 -15.08 27.84
CA ARG A 394 7.54 -16.19 28.79
C ARG A 394 6.37 -15.94 29.75
N GLN A 395 6.20 -14.70 30.23
CA GLN A 395 5.11 -14.33 31.14
C GLN A 395 3.74 -14.35 30.48
N LYS A 396 3.66 -14.03 29.18
CA LYS A 396 2.39 -13.98 28.47
C LYS A 396 1.71 -15.34 28.31
N ASN A 397 2.44 -16.44 28.51
CA ASN A 397 2.00 -17.84 28.42
C ASN A 397 1.11 -18.14 27.20
N LYS A 398 1.27 -17.35 26.13
CA LYS A 398 0.48 -17.39 24.89
C LYS A 398 1.46 -17.45 23.72
N LYS A 399 1.30 -18.48 22.89
CA LYS A 399 2.09 -18.67 21.67
C LYS A 399 1.62 -17.66 20.63
N VAL A 400 2.51 -16.77 20.21
CA VAL A 400 2.24 -15.73 19.21
C VAL A 400 3.07 -16.04 17.97
N LEU A 401 2.44 -16.02 16.79
CA LEU A 401 3.15 -16.17 15.53
C LEU A 401 4.09 -14.97 15.30
N PRO A 402 5.23 -15.17 14.63
CA PRO A 402 6.05 -14.04 14.17
C PRO A 402 5.26 -13.21 13.14
N PRO A 403 5.66 -11.96 12.86
CA PRO A 403 5.06 -11.14 11.81
C PRO A 403 4.99 -11.85 10.45
N ASN A 404 3.95 -11.58 9.67
CA ASN A 404 3.83 -12.08 8.29
C ASN A 404 4.92 -11.52 7.37
N CYS A 405 5.22 -12.26 6.31
CA CYS A 405 6.28 -11.93 5.35
C CYS A 405 6.05 -10.59 4.63
N ASP A 406 4.79 -10.20 4.41
CA ASP A 406 4.37 -8.96 3.75
C ASP A 406 4.32 -7.74 4.68
N ASN A 407 4.58 -7.93 5.99
CA ASN A 407 4.56 -6.84 6.93
C ASN A 407 5.76 -5.91 6.72
N LYS A 408 5.48 -4.74 6.13
CA LYS A 408 6.46 -3.71 5.76
C LYS A 408 7.35 -3.27 6.92
N THR A 409 6.88 -3.30 8.16
CA THR A 409 7.59 -2.75 9.33
C THR A 409 8.62 -3.72 9.95
N TYR A 410 8.55 -5.02 9.60
CA TYR A 410 9.38 -6.06 10.20
C TYR A 410 10.41 -6.59 9.20
N LEU A 411 10.17 -7.76 8.60
CA LEU A 411 11.15 -8.49 7.78
C LEU A 411 11.64 -7.70 6.55
N LEU A 412 10.77 -6.85 5.98
CA LEU A 412 11.08 -6.02 4.81
C LEU A 412 11.96 -4.82 5.18
N ASP A 413 11.60 -4.07 6.22
CA ASP A 413 12.35 -2.86 6.62
C ASP A 413 13.76 -3.17 7.12
N ILE A 414 13.94 -4.29 7.84
CA ILE A 414 15.27 -4.73 8.28
C ILE A 414 16.06 -5.47 7.17
N ARG A 415 15.53 -5.51 5.95
CA ARG A 415 16.12 -6.16 4.77
C ARG A 415 16.49 -7.65 4.98
N ALA A 416 15.80 -8.32 5.91
CA ALA A 416 16.02 -9.74 6.19
C ALA A 416 15.43 -10.65 5.09
N CYS A 417 14.39 -10.20 4.39
CA CYS A 417 13.68 -11.03 3.43
C CYS A 417 14.48 -11.26 2.13
N ASN A 418 14.97 -12.49 1.94
CA ASN A 418 15.57 -12.96 0.69
C ASN A 418 14.79 -14.19 0.16
N PRO A 419 13.67 -14.00 -0.56
CA PRO A 419 12.70 -15.06 -0.80
C PRO A 419 13.20 -16.09 -1.83
N ASP A 420 12.92 -17.37 -1.55
CA ASP A 420 13.11 -18.47 -2.50
C ASP A 420 11.77 -18.91 -3.15
N ALA A 421 11.80 -20.00 -3.94
CA ALA A 421 10.61 -20.51 -4.60
C ALA A 421 9.50 -20.97 -3.63
N MET A 422 9.85 -21.41 -2.42
CA MET A 422 8.88 -21.84 -1.41
C MET A 422 8.24 -20.64 -0.70
N CYS A 423 8.96 -19.53 -0.58
CA CYS A 423 8.45 -18.29 0.01
C CYS A 423 7.20 -17.75 -0.72
N LYS A 424 7.03 -18.05 -2.02
CA LYS A 424 5.82 -17.66 -2.79
C LYS A 424 4.53 -18.35 -2.33
N ARG A 425 4.64 -19.41 -1.53
CA ARG A 425 3.50 -20.26 -1.12
C ARG A 425 3.10 -20.06 0.34
N ILE A 426 3.70 -19.11 1.04
CA ILE A 426 3.51 -18.89 2.48
C ILE A 426 3.20 -17.43 2.78
N LYS A 427 2.41 -17.20 3.83
CA LYS A 427 2.15 -15.86 4.38
C LYS A 427 2.99 -15.57 5.62
N ASN A 428 3.33 -16.61 6.39
CA ASN A 428 4.06 -16.51 7.65
C ASN A 428 5.33 -17.39 7.62
N PRO A 429 6.46 -16.94 8.21
CA PRO A 429 7.69 -17.73 8.29
C PRO A 429 7.52 -19.13 8.88
N VAL A 430 6.61 -19.32 9.85
CA VAL A 430 6.36 -20.62 10.47
C VAL A 430 5.82 -21.64 9.45
N ASN A 431 5.02 -21.21 8.48
CA ASN A 431 4.44 -22.09 7.45
C ASN A 431 5.52 -22.66 6.53
N TYR A 432 6.63 -21.93 6.33
CA TYR A 432 7.78 -22.42 5.57
C TYR A 432 8.29 -23.74 6.14
N VAL A 433 8.49 -23.76 7.46
CA VAL A 433 9.09 -24.88 8.17
C VAL A 433 8.17 -26.09 8.13
N LYS A 434 6.86 -25.89 8.33
CA LYS A 434 5.84 -26.94 8.23
C LYS A 434 5.84 -27.61 6.85
N ILE A 435 5.88 -26.83 5.77
CA ILE A 435 5.92 -27.36 4.40
C ILE A 435 7.21 -28.14 4.16
N ARG A 436 8.35 -27.60 4.60
CA ARG A 436 9.66 -28.21 4.36
C ARG A 436 9.85 -29.53 5.10
N LEU A 437 9.40 -29.62 6.34
CA LEU A 437 9.43 -30.87 7.11
C LEU A 437 8.55 -31.94 6.45
N LYS A 438 7.34 -31.56 5.99
CA LYS A 438 6.46 -32.49 5.28
C LYS A 438 7.11 -33.04 4.01
N GLN A 439 7.76 -32.19 3.22
CA GLN A 439 8.48 -32.62 2.02
C GLN A 439 9.61 -33.61 2.35
N GLN A 440 10.37 -33.38 3.42
CA GLN A 440 11.43 -34.31 3.80
C GLN A 440 10.89 -35.65 4.28
N LEU A 441 9.85 -35.66 5.11
CA LEU A 441 9.21 -36.89 5.56
C LEU A 441 8.65 -37.70 4.38
N GLU A 442 8.13 -37.04 3.35
CA GLU A 442 7.68 -37.70 2.12
C GLU A 442 8.85 -38.29 1.30
N VAL A 443 10.01 -37.60 1.27
CA VAL A 443 11.23 -38.10 0.62
C VAL A 443 11.81 -39.30 1.37
N GLU A 444 11.88 -39.25 2.70
CA GLU A 444 12.36 -40.35 3.55
C GLU A 444 11.46 -41.58 3.45
N LYS A 445 10.13 -41.40 3.43
CA LYS A 445 9.17 -42.49 3.18
C LYS A 445 9.38 -43.14 1.81
N LYS A 446 9.62 -42.35 0.76
CA LYS A 446 9.91 -42.86 -0.60
C LYS A 446 11.28 -43.54 -0.71
N GLN A 447 12.26 -43.16 0.10
CA GLN A 447 13.57 -43.81 0.14
C GLN A 447 13.53 -45.13 0.92
N ASN A 448 12.82 -45.17 2.05
CA ASN A 448 12.64 -46.40 2.83
C ASN A 448 11.77 -47.43 2.13
N SER A 449 10.76 -47.01 1.34
CA SER A 449 9.94 -47.96 0.54
C SER A 449 10.70 -48.63 -0.61
N LYS A 450 11.87 -48.11 -1.01
CA LYS A 450 12.68 -48.67 -2.10
C LYS A 450 13.67 -49.76 -1.64
N ARG A 451 13.81 -50.03 -0.33
CA ARG A 451 14.88 -50.90 0.20
C ARG A 451 14.50 -52.35 0.53
N THR A 452 13.28 -52.80 0.29
CA THR A 452 12.94 -54.21 0.55
C THR A 452 11.94 -54.76 -0.47
N LEU A 453 12.46 -55.32 -1.57
CA LEU A 453 11.68 -56.24 -2.40
C LEU A 453 11.52 -57.57 -1.64
N THR A 454 10.28 -58.04 -1.48
CA THR A 454 10.03 -59.35 -0.86
C THR A 454 10.56 -60.47 -1.77
N GLU A 455 10.92 -61.64 -1.20
CA GLU A 455 11.41 -62.78 -2.00
C GLU A 455 10.41 -63.21 -3.09
N GLU A 456 9.11 -63.08 -2.81
CA GLU A 456 8.04 -63.32 -3.78
C GLU A 456 8.05 -62.33 -4.96
N GLN A 457 8.42 -61.06 -4.74
CA GLN A 457 8.56 -60.06 -5.79
C GLN A 457 9.81 -60.29 -6.64
N LYS A 458 10.91 -60.75 -6.02
CA LYS A 458 12.11 -61.18 -6.77
C LYS A 458 11.83 -62.39 -7.64
N GLN A 459 11.06 -63.36 -7.14
CA GLN A 459 10.65 -64.55 -7.89
C GLN A 459 9.77 -64.19 -9.10
N LYS A 460 8.74 -63.34 -8.90
CA LYS A 460 7.87 -62.85 -9.99
C LYS A 460 8.64 -62.07 -11.05
N MET A 461 9.65 -61.27 -10.66
CA MET A 461 10.52 -60.58 -11.62
C MET A 461 11.39 -61.54 -12.44
N LYS A 462 11.86 -62.64 -11.82
CA LYS A 462 12.65 -63.67 -12.51
C LYS A 462 11.79 -64.43 -13.53
N GLU A 463 10.59 -64.85 -13.14
CA GLU A 463 9.61 -65.50 -14.03
C GLU A 463 9.19 -64.60 -15.19
N THR A 464 8.99 -63.30 -14.93
CA THR A 464 8.62 -62.33 -15.97
C THR A 464 9.75 -62.13 -16.99
N ARG A 465 11.02 -62.12 -16.53
CA ARG A 465 12.19 -62.06 -17.42
C ARG A 465 12.35 -63.33 -18.27
N GLU A 466 12.10 -64.51 -17.70
CA GLU A 466 12.11 -65.77 -18.44
C GLU A 466 11.01 -65.82 -19.50
N LYS A 467 9.78 -65.41 -19.17
CA LYS A 467 8.68 -65.30 -20.13
C LYS A 467 8.99 -64.33 -21.27
N GLN A 468 9.59 -63.18 -20.98
CA GLN A 468 10.01 -62.22 -22.02
C GLN A 468 11.14 -62.76 -22.90
N LYS A 469 12.06 -63.55 -22.35
CA LYS A 469 13.13 -64.19 -23.12
C LYS A 469 12.57 -65.25 -24.06
N LEU A 470 11.68 -66.11 -23.56
CA LEU A 470 10.97 -67.12 -24.37
C LEU A 470 10.16 -66.47 -25.49
N PHE A 471 9.41 -65.42 -25.19
CA PHE A 471 8.64 -64.68 -26.21
C PHE A 471 9.54 -64.07 -27.31
N LYS A 472 10.71 -63.54 -26.94
CA LYS A 472 11.68 -63.01 -27.92
C LYS A 472 12.28 -64.11 -28.80
N GLU A 473 12.57 -65.28 -28.23
CA GLU A 473 13.07 -66.43 -28.98
C GLU A 473 12.01 -66.98 -29.94
N GLU A 474 10.75 -67.02 -29.52
CA GLU A 474 9.62 -67.47 -30.32
C GLU A 474 9.33 -66.52 -31.49
N MET A 475 9.34 -65.21 -31.24
CA MET A 475 9.22 -64.18 -32.29
C MET A 475 10.41 -64.19 -33.26
N LYS A 476 11.61 -64.55 -32.80
CA LYS A 476 12.79 -64.71 -33.66
C LYS A 476 12.64 -65.92 -34.58
N LYS A 477 12.22 -67.07 -34.05
CA LYS A 477 11.93 -68.28 -34.84
C LYS A 477 10.84 -68.05 -35.88
N LYS A 478 9.78 -67.32 -35.52
CA LYS A 478 8.68 -66.97 -36.44
C LYS A 478 9.14 -66.10 -37.61
N ARG A 479 10.03 -65.13 -37.34
CA ARG A 479 10.66 -64.30 -38.38
C ARG A 479 11.64 -65.07 -39.27
N GLU A 480 12.27 -66.12 -38.76
CA GLU A 480 13.16 -66.98 -39.55
C GLU A 480 12.34 -67.91 -40.48
N THR A 481 11.20 -68.44 -40.01
CA THR A 481 10.28 -69.26 -40.83
C THR A 481 9.55 -68.45 -41.91
N GLU A 482 9.15 -67.21 -41.62
CA GLU A 482 8.56 -66.29 -42.60
C GLU A 482 9.56 -65.85 -43.69
N LYS A 483 10.88 -65.94 -43.43
CA LYS A 483 11.94 -65.66 -44.41
C LYS A 483 12.31 -66.86 -45.29
N GLU A 484 12.01 -68.08 -44.88
CA GLU A 484 12.22 -69.29 -45.69
C GLU A 484 11.04 -69.60 -46.63
N GLN A 485 9.88 -68.95 -46.41
CA GLN A 485 8.66 -69.11 -47.20
C GLN A 485 8.40 -67.98 -48.21
N ALA A 486 9.31 -66.99 -48.28
CA ALA A 486 9.34 -65.90 -49.26
C ALA A 486 10.62 -66.02 -50.10
#